data_AF-A0A8R1EDP7-F1
#
_entry.id   AF-A0A8R1EDP7-F1
#
_cell.length_a   1.000
_cell.length_b   1.000
_cell.length_c   1.000
_cell.angle_alpha   90.00
_cell.angle_beta   90.00
_cell.angle_gamma   90.00
#
_symmetry.space_group_name_H-M   'P 1'
#
loop_
_entity.id
_entity.type
_entity.pdbx_description
1 polymer ?
#
loop_
_entity_poly.entity_id
_entity_poly.type
_entity_poly.pdbx_seq_one_letter_code
_entity_poly.pdbx_strand_id
1 'polypeptide(L)'
;MTPTKPKAYIVGVGMTKFCKPGSVAWDYPDMVKEAVNTALDDCKLKYSDVQQATVGYLYGGTCCGQRSLYEVGLTGIPIFNVNNACASGSSGLYLGKQIIESGE
;
A
#
# COMPACT_ATOMS: atom_id res chain seq x y z
N MET A 1 27.30 8.58 20.24
CA MET A 1 26.58 9.19 19.10
C MET A 1 25.43 8.27 18.77
N THR A 2 24.19 8.70 18.97
CA THR A 2 23.01 7.92 18.53
C THR A 2 23.05 7.82 17.01
N PRO A 3 22.88 6.62 16.41
CA PRO A 3 22.77 6.48 14.97
C PRO A 3 21.64 7.38 14.47
N THR A 4 21.90 8.24 13.49
CA THR A 4 20.86 9.07 12.88
C THR A 4 19.91 8.15 12.13
N LYS A 5 18.65 8.06 12.57
CA LYS A 5 17.63 7.25 11.90
C LYS A 5 17.50 7.67 10.42
N PRO A 6 17.31 6.72 9.48
CA PRO A 6 16.97 7.02 8.10
C PRO A 6 15.76 7.96 8.04
N LYS A 7 15.77 8.92 7.13
CA LYS A 7 14.61 9.79 6.91
C LYS A 7 13.66 9.10 5.92
N ALA A 8 12.40 8.96 6.30
CA ALA A 8 11.35 8.49 5.40
C ALA A 8 10.75 9.66 4.61
N TYR A 9 10.50 9.45 3.32
CA TYR A 9 9.91 10.43 2.41
C TYR A 9 8.73 9.81 1.67
N ILE A 10 7.73 10.63 1.34
CA ILE A 10 6.67 10.26 0.41
C ILE A 10 7.16 10.67 -0.99
N VAL A 11 7.39 9.69 -1.86
CA VAL A 11 7.97 9.92 -3.19
C VAL A 11 6.95 9.82 -4.33
N GLY A 12 5.78 9.24 -4.07
CA GLY A 12 4.68 9.15 -5.02
C GLY A 12 3.34 8.90 -4.32
N VAL A 13 2.26 9.39 -4.90
CA VAL A 13 0.89 9.22 -4.37
C VAL A 13 -0.09 8.84 -5.47
N GLY A 14 -1.10 8.04 -5.13
CA GLY A 14 -2.13 7.61 -6.05
C GLY A 14 -3.40 7.23 -5.30
N MET A 15 -4.55 7.56 -5.88
CA MET A 15 -5.86 7.29 -5.30
C MET A 15 -6.90 7.09 -6.40
N THR A 16 -7.67 6.01 -6.31
CA THR A 16 -8.85 5.81 -7.15
C THR A 16 -9.92 6.83 -6.87
N LYS A 17 -10.72 7.13 -7.89
CA LYS A 17 -11.90 7.98 -7.71
C LYS A 17 -12.87 7.39 -6.67
N PHE A 18 -13.30 8.22 -5.72
CA PHE A 18 -14.35 7.85 -4.78
C PHE A 18 -15.70 7.80 -5.51
N CYS A 19 -16.36 6.64 -5.44
CA CYS A 19 -17.61 6.36 -6.14
C CYS A 19 -18.65 5.82 -5.16
N LYS A 20 -19.92 5.93 -5.53
CA LYS A 20 -21.02 5.36 -4.73
C LYS A 20 -20.90 3.82 -4.73
N PRO A 21 -21.05 3.13 -3.59
CA PRO A 21 -21.08 1.67 -3.56
C PRO A 21 -22.10 1.11 -4.57
N GLY A 22 -21.66 0.17 -5.41
CA GLY A 22 -22.49 -0.45 -6.45
C GLY A 22 -22.72 0.37 -7.72
N SER A 23 -22.14 1.56 -7.87
CA SER A 23 -22.29 2.37 -9.10
C SER A 23 -21.36 1.98 -10.24
N VAL A 24 -20.48 1.01 -10.01
CA VAL A 24 -19.34 0.66 -10.86
C VAL A 24 -19.12 -0.84 -10.76
N ALA A 25 -18.86 -1.49 -11.90
CA ALA A 25 -18.73 -2.95 -12.02
C ALA A 25 -17.27 -3.39 -11.89
N TRP A 26 -16.64 -3.03 -10.76
CA TRP A 26 -15.27 -3.40 -10.42
C TRP A 26 -15.18 -3.76 -8.93
N ASP A 27 -14.15 -4.49 -8.53
CA ASP A 27 -13.91 -4.88 -7.14
C ASP A 27 -12.66 -4.21 -6.58
N TYR A 28 -12.39 -4.36 -5.28
CA TYR A 28 -11.26 -3.70 -4.63
C TYR A 28 -9.88 -4.00 -5.25
N PRO A 29 -9.57 -5.18 -5.87
CA PRO A 29 -8.28 -5.39 -6.53
C PRO A 29 -8.10 -4.47 -7.74
N ASP A 30 -9.15 -4.23 -8.51
CA ASP A 30 -9.12 -3.29 -9.65
C ASP A 30 -8.80 -1.87 -9.16
N MET A 31 -9.46 -1.48 -8.06
CA MET A 31 -9.25 -0.18 -7.44
C MET A 31 -7.80 -0.04 -6.92
N VAL A 32 -7.29 -1.05 -6.23
CA VAL A 32 -5.90 -1.03 -5.74
C VAL A 32 -4.91 -0.98 -6.90
N LYS A 33 -5.17 -1.69 -7.99
CA LYS A 33 -4.32 -1.65 -9.19
C LYS A 33 -4.23 -0.27 -9.81
N GLU A 34 -5.35 0.43 -9.97
CA GLU A 34 -5.36 1.82 -10.46
C GLU A 34 -4.57 2.75 -9.52
N ALA A 35 -4.84 2.67 -8.21
CA ALA A 35 -4.17 3.54 -7.23
C ALA A 35 -2.66 3.30 -7.16
N VAL A 36 -2.22 2.03 -7.15
CA VAL A 36 -0.80 1.67 -7.06
C VAL A 36 -0.06 2.04 -8.35
N ASN A 37 -0.62 1.76 -9.53
CA ASN A 37 0.01 2.17 -10.78
C ASN A 37 0.15 3.69 -10.88
N THR A 38 -0.88 4.44 -10.47
CA THR A 38 -0.81 5.91 -10.43
C THR A 38 0.31 6.40 -9.49
N ALA A 39 0.47 5.79 -8.32
CA ALA A 39 1.53 6.16 -7.38
C ALA A 39 2.94 5.81 -7.90
N LEU A 40 3.08 4.67 -8.59
CA LEU A 40 4.33 4.26 -9.24
C LEU A 40 4.70 5.18 -10.40
N ASP A 41 3.73 5.59 -11.21
CA ASP A 41 3.92 6.52 -12.32
C ASP A 41 4.34 7.92 -11.83
N ASP A 42 3.75 8.40 -10.73
CA ASP A 42 4.08 9.69 -10.10
C ASP A 42 5.56 9.75 -9.66
N CYS A 43 6.08 8.66 -9.09
CA CYS A 43 7.48 8.55 -8.66
C CYS A 43 8.44 7.97 -9.71
N LYS A 44 7.93 7.54 -10.87
CA LYS A 44 8.68 6.88 -11.96
C LYS A 44 9.44 5.63 -11.50
N LEU A 45 8.87 4.89 -10.57
CA LEU A 45 9.41 3.60 -10.11
C LEU A 45 8.62 2.44 -10.69
N LYS A 46 9.25 1.26 -10.71
CA LYS A 46 8.58 0.01 -11.08
C LYS A 46 8.15 -0.70 -9.82
N TYR A 47 7.13 -1.55 -9.94
CA TYR A 47 6.71 -2.39 -8.81
C TYR A 47 7.83 -3.35 -8.34
N SER A 48 8.78 -3.70 -9.22
CA SER A 48 9.98 -4.47 -8.88
C SER A 48 10.93 -3.77 -7.90
N ASP A 49 10.82 -2.44 -7.77
CA ASP A 49 11.66 -1.64 -6.89
C ASP A 49 11.08 -1.57 -5.46
N VAL A 50 9.85 -2.04 -5.27
CA VAL A 50 9.19 -2.11 -3.96
C VAL A 50 9.69 -3.33 -3.20
N GLN A 51 10.09 -3.14 -1.94
CA GLN A 51 10.65 -4.22 -1.10
C GLN A 51 9.63 -4.82 -0.12
N GLN A 52 8.68 -4.02 0.36
CA GLN A 52 7.65 -4.41 1.32
C GLN A 52 6.37 -3.60 1.08
N ALA A 53 5.21 -4.14 1.44
CA ALA A 53 3.94 -3.43 1.32
C ALA A 53 3.11 -3.49 2.61
N THR A 54 2.52 -2.37 3.00
CA THR A 54 1.53 -2.29 4.09
C THR A 54 0.16 -2.00 3.50
N VAL A 55 -0.80 -2.89 3.70
CA VAL A 55 -2.13 -2.76 3.11
C VAL A 55 -3.20 -2.67 4.20
N GLY A 56 -3.88 -1.53 4.24
CA GLY A 56 -4.98 -1.28 5.15
C GLY A 56 -6.30 -1.81 4.62
N TYR A 57 -7.06 -2.56 5.43
CA TYR A 57 -8.44 -2.93 5.10
C TYR A 57 -9.31 -3.05 6.35
N LEU A 58 -10.63 -2.92 6.16
CA LEU A 58 -11.62 -3.03 7.23
C LEU A 58 -12.53 -4.25 7.03
N TYR A 59 -13.12 -4.36 5.84
CA TYR A 59 -14.02 -5.45 5.49
C TYR A 59 -13.34 -6.36 4.48
N GLY A 60 -13.31 -7.67 4.76
CA GLY A 60 -12.66 -8.66 3.91
C GLY A 60 -12.17 -9.89 4.66
N GLY A 61 -11.63 -10.85 3.91
CA GLY A 61 -10.94 -12.02 4.48
C GLY A 61 -9.52 -11.71 4.94
N THR A 62 -8.90 -12.67 5.62
CA THR A 62 -7.55 -12.55 6.23
C THR A 62 -6.44 -12.21 5.24
N CYS A 63 -6.64 -12.46 3.95
CA CYS A 63 -5.64 -12.26 2.90
C CYS A 63 -6.01 -11.15 1.88
N CYS A 64 -6.90 -10.22 2.24
CA CYS A 64 -7.33 -9.16 1.33
C CYS A 64 -6.18 -8.27 0.85
N GLY A 65 -5.17 -7.99 1.69
CA GLY A 65 -4.03 -7.18 1.27
C GLY A 65 -3.10 -7.89 0.28
N GLN A 66 -2.94 -9.21 0.38
CA GLN A 66 -2.22 -9.97 -0.65
C GLN A 66 -3.04 -10.02 -1.93
N ARG A 67 -4.34 -10.32 -1.82
CA ARG A 67 -5.23 -10.42 -2.98
C ARG A 67 -5.29 -9.12 -3.78
N SER A 68 -5.24 -7.96 -3.11
CA SER A 68 -5.27 -6.66 -3.77
C SER A 68 -4.00 -6.33 -4.56
N LEU A 69 -2.85 -6.88 -4.17
CA LEU A 69 -1.56 -6.62 -4.83
C LEU A 69 -1.19 -7.67 -5.90
N TYR A 70 -1.80 -8.86 -5.89
CA TYR A 70 -1.50 -9.90 -6.87
C TYR A 70 -1.67 -9.48 -8.33
N GLU A 71 -2.62 -8.57 -8.61
CA GLU A 71 -2.86 -8.05 -9.97
C GLU A 71 -1.97 -6.86 -10.35
N VAL A 72 -1.25 -6.29 -9.38
CA VAL A 72 -0.19 -5.31 -9.59
C VAL A 72 1.10 -6.02 -9.96
N GLY A 73 1.45 -7.07 -9.20
CA GLY A 73 2.58 -7.93 -9.51
C GLY A 73 2.87 -8.97 -8.43
N LEU A 74 3.45 -10.10 -8.85
CA LEU A 74 3.90 -11.17 -7.96
C LEU A 74 5.41 -11.07 -7.75
N THR A 75 5.84 -10.20 -6.85
CA THR A 75 7.27 -9.94 -6.56
C THR A 75 7.84 -10.80 -5.43
N GLY A 76 6.97 -11.44 -4.63
CA GLY A 76 7.38 -12.20 -3.44
C GLY A 76 7.72 -11.32 -2.23
N ILE A 77 7.41 -10.02 -2.29
CA ILE A 77 7.65 -9.11 -1.17
C ILE A 77 6.78 -9.44 0.05
N PRO A 78 7.25 -9.17 1.27
CA PRO A 78 6.41 -9.20 2.46
C PRO A 78 5.23 -8.22 2.33
N ILE A 79 4.02 -8.69 2.66
CA ILE A 79 2.79 -7.89 2.67
C ILE A 79 2.20 -7.93 4.08
N PHE A 80 2.10 -6.76 4.71
CA PHE A 80 1.51 -6.59 6.03
C PHE A 80 0.07 -6.13 5.93
N ASN A 81 -0.83 -6.96 6.44
CA ASN A 81 -2.24 -6.66 6.56
C ASN A 81 -2.50 -5.82 7.81
N VAL A 82 -2.97 -4.59 7.64
CA VAL A 82 -3.24 -3.65 8.74
C VAL A 82 -4.75 -3.43 8.85
N ASN A 83 -5.31 -3.78 10.01
CA ASN A 83 -6.71 -3.50 10.32
C ASN A 83 -6.79 -2.78 11.67
N ASN A 84 -7.05 -1.48 11.61
CA ASN A 84 -7.28 -0.61 12.75
C ASN A 84 -8.50 0.29 12.49
N ALA A 85 -9.60 -0.32 12.03
CA ALA A 85 -10.83 0.38 11.69
C ALA A 85 -10.59 1.56 10.72
N CYS A 86 -11.18 2.71 10.99
CA CYS A 86 -11.03 3.94 10.19
C CYS A 86 -9.57 4.46 10.16
N ALA A 87 -8.73 4.05 11.11
CA ALA A 87 -7.33 4.45 11.20
C ALA A 87 -6.38 3.48 10.47
N SER A 88 -6.88 2.48 9.74
CA SER A 88 -6.04 1.49 9.03
C SER A 88 -5.05 2.15 8.07
N GLY A 89 -5.49 3.19 7.33
CA GLY A 89 -4.62 3.91 6.39
C GLY A 89 -3.44 4.62 7.07
N SER A 90 -3.70 5.35 8.16
CA SER A 90 -2.65 6.04 8.91
C SER A 90 -1.75 5.07 9.68
N SER A 91 -2.32 3.97 10.18
CA SER A 91 -1.58 2.89 10.84
C SER A 91 -0.64 2.19 9.86
N GLY A 92 -1.08 1.95 8.63
CA GLY A 92 -0.25 1.43 7.53
C GLY A 92 0.90 2.37 7.19
N LEU A 93 0.62 3.66 7.01
CA LEU A 93 1.67 4.65 6.73
C LEU A 93 2.69 4.75 7.86
N TYR A 94 2.24 4.72 9.12
CA TYR A 94 3.11 4.70 10.29
C TYR A 94 4.02 3.46 10.32
N LEU A 95 3.47 2.27 9.99
CA LEU A 95 4.25 1.04 9.88
C LEU A 95 5.27 1.11 8.75
N GLY A 96 4.89 1.60 7.57
CA GLY A 96 5.81 1.82 6.44
C GLY A 96 6.97 2.75 6.80
N LYS A 97 6.69 3.82 7.56
CA LYS A 97 7.74 4.70 8.11
C LYS A 97 8.68 3.92 9.04
N GLN A 98 8.16 3.08 9.94
CA GLN A 98 9.00 2.30 10.85
C GLN A 98 9.91 1.33 10.11
N ILE A 99 9.41 0.65 9.06
CA ILE A 99 10.20 -0.25 8.19
C ILE A 99 11.41 0.51 7.58
N ILE A 100 11.16 1.70 7.03
CA ILE A 100 12.24 2.53 6.48
C ILE A 100 13.21 2.99 7.56
N GLU A 101 12.71 3.41 8.72
CA GLU A 101 13.54 3.89 9.84
C GLU A 101 14.35 2.77 10.50
N SER A 102 13.92 1.50 10.42
CA SER A 102 14.65 0.35 10.93
C SER A 102 15.73 -0.17 9.97
N GLY A 103 15.66 0.21 8.69
CA GLY A 103 16.58 -0.26 7.65
C GLY A 103 16.29 -1.69 7.18
N GLU A 104 15.02 -2.12 7.26
CA GLU A 104 14.52 -3.37 6.68
C GLU A 104 14.11 -3.22 5.20
#